data_AF-A0A834X8T8-F1
#
_entry.id   AF-A0A834X8T8-F1
#
_cell.length_a   1.000
_cell.length_b   1.000
_cell.length_c   1.000
_cell.angle_alpha   90.00
_cell.angle_beta   90.00
_cell.angle_gamma   90.00
#
_symmetry.space_group_name_H-M   'P 1'
#
loop_
_entity.id
_entity.type
_entity.pdbx_description
1 polymer ?
#
loop_
_entity_poly.entity_id
_entity_poly.type
_entity_poly.pdbx_seq_one_letter_code
_entity_poly.pdbx_strand_id
1 'polypeptide(L)'
;MTAFMHIVGLVKETLRKILLRGEFDEYPDQKSMHCTARLVEKLNSYSKRINECPQSNHTLNFLMDEIIVLEEAKWIGLPNFMPRTAFLDILQKKVSGIAYMPIAFVDDVWNYLGKVLNDVLNRHSENYYQLQKVSSRAGENLIARMRENSKTHVNEAIQMEKLTDYTCNPDYMTEYNRLMAQADAFMKEIWHNENQPSTANLDGIGQVEIGHLRQYAHVMNQAFDLKMRMVAYWKIVLRRLVDTIALHMQLSISNLVNKELEKEISHEVLSPNRFGIERLLEESPSIAGKRHKLMRSVKVLKESKEVVTNIMDRISSYGD
;
A
#
# COMPACT_ATOMS: atom_id res chain seq x y z
N MET A 1 -6.22 22.23 28.15
CA MET A 1 -5.84 20.80 28.02
C MET A 1 -7.02 19.91 27.62
N THR A 2 -8.16 19.97 28.32
CA THR A 2 -9.36 19.15 28.00
C THR A 2 -9.89 19.31 26.57
N ALA A 3 -10.01 20.55 26.07
CA ALA A 3 -10.48 20.80 24.70
C ALA A 3 -9.53 20.21 23.63
N PHE A 4 -8.22 20.33 23.84
CA PHE A 4 -7.22 19.74 22.96
C PHE A 4 -7.32 18.20 22.92
N MET A 5 -7.37 17.56 24.10
CA MET A 5 -7.50 16.09 24.18
C MET A 5 -8.81 15.60 23.55
N HIS A 6 -9.89 16.38 23.68
CA HIS A 6 -11.15 16.09 22.99
C HIS A 6 -10.99 16.14 21.47
N ILE A 7 -10.35 17.17 20.91
CA ILE A 7 -10.11 17.30 19.47
C ILE A 7 -9.28 16.12 18.95
N VAL A 8 -8.18 15.79 19.65
CA VAL A 8 -7.35 14.64 19.28
C VAL A 8 -8.14 13.33 19.34
N GLY A 9 -9.01 13.17 20.34
CA GLY A 9 -9.93 12.04 20.43
C GLY A 9 -10.88 11.92 19.23
N LEU A 10 -11.47 13.03 18.79
CA LEU A 10 -12.35 13.07 17.61
C LEU A 10 -11.61 12.71 16.32
N VAL A 11 -10.42 13.27 16.13
CA VAL A 11 -9.56 12.95 14.98
C VAL A 11 -9.25 11.45 14.95
N LYS A 12 -8.81 10.88 16.08
CA LYS A 12 -8.50 9.45 16.18
C LYS A 12 -9.72 8.57 15.86
N GLU A 13 -10.89 8.91 16.38
CA GLU A 13 -12.09 8.13 16.14
C GLU A 13 -12.55 8.22 14.68
N THR A 14 -12.50 9.41 14.09
CA THR A 14 -12.79 9.62 12.67
C THR A 14 -11.86 8.77 11.78
N LEU A 15 -10.55 8.82 12.05
CA LEU A 15 -9.56 8.03 11.32
C LEU A 15 -9.78 6.53 11.51
N ARG A 16 -10.12 6.09 12.73
CA ARG A 16 -10.42 4.69 13.00
C ARG A 16 -11.64 4.21 12.22
N LYS A 17 -12.70 5.01 12.15
CA LYS A 17 -13.88 4.72 11.33
C LYS A 17 -13.51 4.54 9.86
N ILE A 18 -12.90 5.55 9.24
CA ILE A 18 -12.70 5.57 7.79
C ILE A 18 -11.54 4.69 7.31
N LEU A 19 -10.47 4.51 8.11
CA LEU A 19 -9.27 3.75 7.72
C LEU A 19 -9.27 2.30 8.22
N LEU A 20 -9.93 2.00 9.36
CA LEU A 20 -9.83 0.69 10.00
C LEU A 20 -11.15 -0.08 10.00
N ARG A 21 -12.28 0.59 10.25
CA ARG A 21 -13.61 -0.06 10.31
C ARG A 21 -14.37 -0.03 9.00
N GLY A 22 -14.02 0.88 8.09
CA GLY A 22 -14.73 1.08 6.83
C GLY A 22 -16.07 1.81 6.99
N GLU A 23 -16.25 2.50 8.11
CA GLU A 23 -17.38 3.39 8.36
C GLU A 23 -17.12 4.73 7.67
N PHE A 24 -18.06 5.18 6.83
CA PHE A 24 -17.97 6.45 6.08
C PHE A 24 -19.19 7.35 6.28
N ASP A 25 -19.94 7.11 7.36
CA ASP A 25 -21.10 7.90 7.82
C ASP A 25 -20.78 9.39 7.93
N GLU A 26 -19.55 9.73 8.32
CA GLU A 26 -19.09 11.12 8.45
C GLU A 26 -18.76 11.81 7.12
N TYR A 27 -18.71 11.06 6.02
CA TYR A 27 -18.32 11.49 4.67
C TYR A 27 -19.12 10.75 3.58
N PRO A 28 -20.47 10.87 3.54
CA PRO A 28 -21.31 10.07 2.63
C PRO A 28 -21.01 10.37 1.16
N ASP A 29 -20.89 11.65 0.79
CA ASP A 29 -20.72 12.08 -0.60
C ASP A 29 -19.25 12.16 -1.04
N GLN A 30 -18.30 12.13 -0.11
CA GLN A 30 -16.89 12.33 -0.38
C GLN A 30 -16.18 10.98 -0.57
N LYS A 31 -16.27 10.41 -1.78
CA LYS A 31 -15.65 9.11 -2.13
C LYS A 31 -14.15 9.00 -1.80
N SER A 32 -13.41 10.12 -1.80
CA SER A 32 -11.99 10.12 -1.41
C SER A 32 -11.77 9.75 0.06
N MET A 33 -12.79 9.87 0.91
CA MET A 33 -12.77 9.52 2.33
C MET A 33 -13.29 8.11 2.62
N HIS A 34 -13.75 7.38 1.60
CA HIS A 34 -14.12 5.97 1.72
C HIS A 34 -12.85 5.11 1.71
N CYS A 35 -12.01 5.30 2.73
CA CYS A 35 -10.59 5.00 2.63
C CYS A 35 -10.29 3.51 2.49
N THR A 36 -11.01 2.64 3.21
CA THR A 36 -10.87 1.19 3.05
C THR A 36 -11.10 0.75 1.61
N ALA A 37 -12.14 1.27 0.94
CA ALA A 37 -12.41 0.97 -0.47
C ALA A 37 -11.28 1.49 -1.38
N ARG A 38 -10.79 2.72 -1.16
CA ARG A 38 -9.68 3.28 -1.95
C ARG A 38 -8.38 2.50 -1.77
N LEU A 39 -8.10 2.01 -0.56
CA LEU A 39 -6.93 1.18 -0.28
C LEU A 39 -7.00 -0.17 -1.00
N VAL A 40 -8.18 -0.82 -1.00
CA VAL A 40 -8.41 -2.06 -1.75
C VAL A 40 -8.22 -1.85 -3.25
N GLU A 41 -8.73 -0.75 -3.81
CA GLU A 41 -8.52 -0.44 -5.23
C GLU A 41 -7.04 -0.24 -5.56
N LYS A 42 -6.28 0.46 -4.71
CA LYS A 42 -4.83 0.63 -4.88
C LYS A 42 -4.11 -0.72 -4.82
N LEU A 43 -4.47 -1.60 -3.89
CA LEU A 43 -3.91 -2.96 -3.81
C LEU A 43 -4.24 -3.82 -5.04
N ASN A 44 -5.48 -3.79 -5.51
CA ASN A 44 -5.89 -4.52 -6.72
C ASN A 44 -5.15 -4.01 -7.96
N SER A 45 -5.02 -2.70 -8.10
CA SER A 45 -4.23 -2.07 -9.17
C SER A 45 -2.76 -2.47 -9.10
N TYR A 46 -2.17 -2.46 -7.91
CA TYR A 46 -0.80 -2.91 -7.69
C TYR A 46 -0.61 -4.39 -8.04
N SER A 47 -1.50 -5.26 -7.56
CA SER A 47 -1.50 -6.69 -7.88
C SER A 47 -1.57 -6.92 -9.38
N LYS A 48 -2.45 -6.22 -10.09
CA LYS A 48 -2.51 -6.31 -11.56
C LYS A 48 -1.19 -5.89 -12.21
N ARG A 49 -0.66 -4.72 -11.85
CA ARG A 49 0.58 -4.17 -12.42
C ARG A 49 1.81 -5.05 -12.19
N ILE A 50 1.94 -5.66 -11.00
CA ILE A 50 3.08 -6.52 -10.69
C ILE A 50 3.01 -7.84 -11.47
N ASN A 51 1.81 -8.35 -11.73
CA ASN A 51 1.62 -9.54 -12.55
C ASN A 51 1.89 -9.27 -14.04
N GLU A 52 1.54 -8.07 -14.52
CA GLU A 52 1.77 -7.62 -15.91
C GLU A 52 3.17 -7.03 -16.15
N CYS A 53 4.13 -7.21 -15.22
CA CYS A 53 5.45 -6.63 -15.35
C CYS A 53 6.28 -7.28 -16.48
N PRO A 54 7.27 -6.56 -17.06
CA PRO A 54 8.15 -7.13 -18.08
C PRO A 54 8.87 -8.41 -17.64
N GLN A 55 9.17 -8.54 -16.35
CA GLN A 55 9.83 -9.73 -15.76
C GLN A 55 8.91 -10.97 -15.71
N SER A 56 7.60 -10.76 -15.83
CA SER A 56 6.59 -11.80 -16.06
C SER A 56 6.40 -12.14 -17.54
N ASN A 57 7.02 -11.39 -18.47
CA ASN A 57 7.03 -11.79 -19.87
C ASN A 57 7.94 -13.01 -20.03
N HIS A 58 7.35 -14.13 -20.45
CA HIS A 58 8.05 -15.39 -20.62
C HIS A 58 8.41 -15.69 -22.08
N THR A 59 7.97 -14.88 -23.04
CA THR A 59 8.17 -15.13 -24.48
C THR A 59 9.36 -14.40 -25.07
N LEU A 60 9.69 -13.21 -24.55
CA LEU A 60 10.83 -12.42 -25.01
C LEU A 60 12.15 -13.14 -24.70
N ASN A 61 13.02 -13.29 -25.71
CA ASN A 61 14.32 -13.96 -25.60
C ASN A 61 14.22 -15.33 -24.91
N PHE A 62 13.22 -16.12 -25.32
CA PHE A 62 12.90 -17.39 -24.69
C PHE A 62 14.15 -18.28 -24.52
N LEU A 63 14.34 -18.78 -23.30
CA LEU A 63 15.46 -19.62 -22.83
C LEU A 63 16.86 -19.01 -22.89
N MET A 64 17.05 -17.78 -23.37
CA MET A 64 18.39 -17.19 -23.48
C MET A 64 19.01 -16.87 -22.13
N ASP A 65 18.26 -16.27 -21.21
CA ASP A 65 18.75 -15.98 -19.86
C ASP A 65 19.13 -17.28 -19.15
N GLU A 66 18.31 -18.32 -19.30
CA GLU A 66 18.55 -19.63 -18.72
C GLU A 66 19.81 -20.30 -19.31
N ILE A 67 19.99 -20.24 -20.63
CA ILE A 67 21.17 -20.78 -21.32
C ILE A 67 22.44 -20.05 -20.89
N ILE A 68 22.43 -18.71 -20.88
CA ILE A 68 23.60 -17.91 -20.50
C ILE A 68 24.05 -18.24 -19.08
N VAL A 69 23.11 -18.27 -18.13
CA VAL A 69 23.45 -18.55 -16.73
C VAL A 69 23.92 -20.00 -16.55
N LEU A 70 23.37 -20.96 -17.28
CA LEU A 70 23.84 -22.35 -17.25
C LEU A 70 25.24 -22.52 -17.87
N GLU A 71 25.55 -21.76 -18.93
CA GLU A 71 26.88 -21.71 -19.54
C GLU A 71 27.92 -21.10 -18.58
N GLU A 72 27.57 -20.01 -17.90
CA GLU A 72 28.46 -19.34 -16.95
C GLU A 72 28.62 -20.12 -15.64
N ALA A 73 27.59 -20.85 -15.21
CA ALA A 73 27.61 -21.70 -14.02
C ALA A 73 28.23 -23.09 -14.26
N LYS A 74 28.83 -23.33 -15.44
CA LYS A 74 29.56 -24.58 -15.73
C LYS A 74 30.67 -24.77 -14.70
N TRP A 75 30.61 -25.89 -14.00
CA TRP A 75 31.64 -26.32 -13.07
C TRP A 75 32.22 -27.65 -13.53
N ILE A 76 33.44 -27.99 -13.07
CA ILE A 76 34.08 -29.27 -13.37
C ILE A 76 33.34 -30.37 -12.61
N GLY A 77 32.33 -30.98 -13.24
CA GLY A 77 31.37 -31.86 -12.57
C GLY A 77 30.62 -32.80 -13.50
N LEU A 78 29.69 -33.57 -12.93
CA LEU A 78 28.86 -34.49 -13.70
C LEU A 78 27.89 -33.71 -14.60
N PRO A 79 27.70 -34.14 -15.86
CA PRO A 79 26.63 -33.61 -16.69
C PRO A 79 25.27 -33.96 -16.08
N ASN A 80 24.27 -33.09 -16.25
CA ASN A 80 22.88 -33.20 -15.77
C ASN A 80 22.58 -32.74 -14.32
N PHE A 81 23.55 -32.19 -13.59
CA PHE A 81 23.24 -31.54 -12.31
C PHE A 81 22.96 -30.05 -12.51
N MET A 82 21.70 -29.63 -12.34
CA MET A 82 21.35 -28.21 -12.45
C MET A 82 21.82 -27.44 -11.20
N PRO A 83 22.69 -26.43 -11.35
CA PRO A 83 23.20 -25.71 -10.20
C PRO A 83 22.12 -24.78 -9.64
N ARG A 84 21.84 -24.88 -8.33
CA ARG A 84 20.90 -23.98 -7.62
C ARG A 84 21.28 -22.50 -7.78
N THR A 85 22.57 -22.22 -7.94
CA THR A 85 23.07 -20.86 -8.21
C THR A 85 22.51 -20.26 -9.50
N ALA A 86 22.28 -21.06 -10.54
CA ALA A 86 21.68 -20.59 -11.78
C ALA A 86 20.22 -20.13 -11.57
N PHE A 87 19.45 -20.91 -10.81
CA PHE A 87 18.09 -20.52 -10.43
C PHE A 87 18.08 -19.22 -9.61
N LEU A 88 18.94 -19.12 -8.60
CA LEU A 88 19.01 -17.95 -7.74
C LEU A 88 19.46 -16.69 -8.49
N ASP A 89 20.40 -16.79 -9.43
CA ASP A 89 20.83 -15.64 -10.22
C ASP A 89 19.68 -15.06 -11.07
N ILE A 90 18.91 -15.93 -11.75
CA ILE A 90 17.73 -15.50 -12.51
C ILE A 90 16.66 -14.91 -11.57
N LEU A 91 16.41 -15.55 -10.43
CA LEU A 91 15.47 -15.02 -9.42
C LEU A 91 15.89 -13.62 -8.97
N GLN A 92 17.16 -13.44 -8.62
CA GLN A 92 17.70 -12.16 -8.16
C GLN A 92 17.61 -11.07 -9.22
N LYS A 93 17.91 -11.39 -10.48
CA LYS A 93 17.75 -10.47 -11.62
C LYS A 93 16.29 -10.04 -11.77
N LYS A 94 15.35 -10.98 -11.73
CA LYS A 94 13.91 -10.68 -11.83
C LYS A 94 13.38 -9.85 -10.65
N VAL A 95 13.69 -10.25 -9.41
CA VAL A 95 13.28 -9.52 -8.20
C VAL A 95 13.87 -8.10 -8.20
N SER A 96 15.12 -7.94 -8.62
CA SER A 96 15.74 -6.62 -8.77
C SER A 96 15.05 -5.77 -9.83
N GLY A 97 14.59 -6.38 -10.93
CA GLY A 97 13.84 -5.70 -11.98
C GLY A 97 12.48 -5.15 -11.54
N ILE A 98 11.85 -5.73 -10.53
CA ILE A 98 10.56 -5.27 -9.99
C ILE A 98 10.68 -4.47 -8.69
N ALA A 99 11.89 -4.33 -8.11
CA ALA A 99 12.09 -3.77 -6.79
C ALA A 99 11.51 -2.34 -6.60
N TYR A 100 11.46 -1.54 -7.67
CA TYR A 100 10.90 -0.20 -7.63
C TYR A 100 9.36 -0.19 -7.51
N MET A 101 8.66 -1.23 -7.98
CA MET A 101 7.19 -1.25 -8.01
C MET A 101 6.57 -1.29 -6.60
N PRO A 102 7.00 -2.19 -5.68
CA PRO A 102 6.57 -2.15 -4.28
C PRO A 102 6.81 -0.79 -3.61
N ILE A 103 7.98 -0.19 -3.82
CA ILE A 103 8.37 1.08 -3.19
C ILE A 103 7.47 2.21 -3.69
N ALA A 104 7.23 2.27 -5.00
CA ALA A 104 6.34 3.27 -5.61
C ALA A 104 4.89 3.11 -5.13
N PHE A 105 4.43 1.87 -4.92
CA PHE A 105 3.10 1.62 -4.35
C PHE A 105 2.98 2.17 -2.93
N VAL A 106 3.97 1.90 -2.07
CA VAL A 106 4.02 2.43 -0.70
C VAL A 106 3.96 3.96 -0.70
N ASP A 107 4.71 4.61 -1.59
CA ASP A 107 4.67 6.07 -1.75
C ASP A 107 3.28 6.60 -2.12
N ASP A 108 2.61 5.97 -3.10
CA ASP A 108 1.26 6.36 -3.52
C ASP A 108 0.23 6.22 -2.39
N VAL A 109 0.30 5.14 -1.60
CA VAL A 109 -0.58 4.95 -0.45
C VAL A 109 -0.31 6.00 0.62
N TRP A 110 0.94 6.27 0.99
CA TRP A 110 1.26 7.28 2.01
C TRP A 110 0.97 8.71 1.57
N ASN A 111 1.08 9.01 0.27
CA ASN A 111 0.62 10.29 -0.28
C ASN A 111 -0.89 10.47 -0.14
N TYR A 112 -1.66 9.41 -0.41
CA TYR A 112 -3.09 9.41 -0.20
C TYR A 112 -3.47 9.57 1.28
N LEU A 113 -2.85 8.77 2.16
CA LEU A 113 -3.08 8.83 3.61
C LEU A 113 -2.70 10.18 4.21
N GLY A 114 -1.65 10.84 3.71
CA GLY A 114 -1.29 12.18 4.15
C GLY A 114 -2.38 13.22 3.86
N LYS A 115 -3.04 13.13 2.69
CA LYS A 115 -4.18 14.00 2.36
C LYS A 115 -5.36 13.75 3.30
N VAL A 116 -5.74 12.48 3.50
CA VAL A 116 -6.82 12.10 4.41
C VAL A 116 -6.55 12.60 5.83
N LEU A 117 -5.33 12.40 6.35
CA LEU A 117 -4.94 12.85 7.68
C LEU A 117 -5.07 14.38 7.80
N ASN A 118 -4.55 15.13 6.83
CA ASN A 118 -4.62 16.58 6.85
C ASN A 118 -6.07 17.09 6.81
N ASP A 119 -6.93 16.50 5.97
CA ASP A 119 -8.33 16.87 5.87
C ASP A 119 -9.10 16.61 7.18
N VAL A 120 -8.86 15.47 7.83
CA VAL A 120 -9.48 15.16 9.13
C VAL A 120 -8.98 16.09 10.23
N LEU A 121 -7.67 16.37 10.27
CA LEU A 121 -7.09 17.33 11.21
C LEU A 121 -7.69 18.73 11.03
N ASN A 122 -7.79 19.20 9.78
CA ASN A 122 -8.37 20.49 9.45
C ASN A 122 -9.84 20.60 9.87
N ARG A 123 -10.65 19.56 9.61
CA ARG A 123 -12.07 19.53 9.99
C ARG A 123 -12.27 19.70 11.49
N HIS A 124 -11.49 19.00 12.31
CA HIS A 124 -11.64 19.02 13.76
C HIS A 124 -10.92 20.19 14.46
N SER A 125 -10.09 20.94 13.73
CA SER A 125 -9.35 22.11 14.25
C SER A 125 -9.71 23.42 13.56
N GLU A 126 -10.74 23.46 12.72
CA GLU A 126 -11.17 24.65 11.94
C GLU A 126 -11.37 25.90 12.81
N ASN A 127 -11.80 25.71 14.05
CA ASN A 127 -12.05 26.81 14.98
C ASN A 127 -10.77 27.46 15.54
N TYR A 128 -9.64 26.76 15.43
CA TYR A 128 -8.37 27.06 16.10
C TYR A 128 -7.22 27.07 15.09
N TYR A 129 -7.02 28.20 14.41
CA TYR A 129 -6.03 28.34 13.34
C TYR A 129 -4.60 27.92 13.74
N GLN A 130 -4.19 28.27 14.96
CA GLN A 130 -2.85 27.92 15.45
C GLN A 130 -2.73 26.42 15.69
N LEU A 131 -3.74 25.80 16.31
CA LEU A 131 -3.81 24.34 16.49
C LEU A 131 -3.82 23.61 15.14
N GLN A 132 -4.57 24.13 14.17
CA GLN A 132 -4.63 23.58 12.81
C GLN A 132 -3.23 23.53 12.19
N LYS A 133 -2.50 24.65 12.17
CA LYS A 133 -1.12 24.70 11.65
C LYS A 133 -0.17 23.74 12.33
N VAL A 134 -0.22 23.68 13.66
CA VAL A 134 0.65 22.79 14.45
C VAL A 134 0.30 21.32 14.17
N SER A 135 -0.99 21.00 14.09
CA SER A 135 -1.47 19.65 13.85
C SER A 135 -1.15 19.18 12.43
N SER A 136 -1.32 20.02 11.40
CA SER A 136 -0.93 19.70 10.02
C SER A 136 0.55 19.39 9.92
N ARG A 137 1.42 20.20 10.55
CA ARG A 137 2.87 19.95 10.58
C ARG A 137 3.21 18.63 11.29
N ALA A 138 2.58 18.36 12.43
CA ALA A 138 2.74 17.08 13.13
C ALA A 138 2.30 15.89 12.25
N GLY A 139 1.19 16.05 11.52
CA GLY A 139 0.70 15.05 10.58
C GLY A 139 1.65 14.80 9.42
N GLU A 140 2.23 15.85 8.84
CA GLU A 140 3.25 15.75 7.77
C GLU A 140 4.49 14.99 8.25
N ASN A 141 5.02 15.36 9.43
CA ASN A 141 6.16 14.67 10.05
C ASN A 141 5.86 13.19 10.32
N LEU A 142 4.66 12.88 10.85
CA LEU A 142 4.23 11.51 11.10
C LEU A 142 4.16 10.70 9.81
N ILE A 143 3.55 11.25 8.76
CA ILE A 143 3.42 10.56 7.47
C ILE A 143 4.79 10.32 6.85
N ALA A 144 5.70 11.29 6.91
CA ALA A 144 7.07 11.12 6.42
C ALA A 144 7.79 9.97 7.16
N ARG A 145 7.69 9.93 8.49
CA ARG A 145 8.28 8.86 9.31
C ARG A 145 7.68 7.49 9.00
N MET A 146 6.36 7.38 8.98
CA MET A 146 5.67 6.12 8.72
C MET A 146 5.93 5.60 7.30
N ARG A 147 6.04 6.51 6.33
CA ARG A 147 6.42 6.20 4.95
C ARG A 147 7.82 5.61 4.87
N GLU A 148 8.80 6.24 5.50
CA GLU A 148 10.18 5.75 5.46
C GLU A 148 10.31 4.37 6.11
N ASN A 149 9.71 4.18 7.29
CA ASN A 149 9.65 2.87 7.95
C ASN A 149 9.01 1.80 7.06
N SER A 150 7.95 2.16 6.33
CA SER A 150 7.29 1.24 5.41
C SER A 150 8.19 0.87 4.24
N LYS A 151 8.94 1.84 3.68
CA LYS A 151 9.92 1.57 2.62
C LYS A 151 11.04 0.65 3.08
N THR A 152 11.54 0.85 4.30
CA THR A 152 12.56 -0.04 4.89
C THR A 152 12.05 -1.47 4.95
N HIS A 153 10.85 -1.69 5.47
CA HIS A 153 10.26 -3.03 5.58
C HIS A 153 9.99 -3.68 4.21
N VAL A 154 9.51 -2.89 3.24
CA VAL A 154 9.32 -3.39 1.87
C VAL A 154 10.66 -3.74 1.21
N ASN A 155 11.71 -2.97 1.47
CA ASN A 155 13.04 -3.31 1.00
C ASN A 155 13.56 -4.61 1.64
N GLU A 156 13.35 -4.81 2.94
CA GLU A 156 13.66 -6.08 3.61
C GLU A 156 12.91 -7.24 2.96
N ALA A 157 11.62 -7.10 2.68
CA ALA A 157 10.83 -8.12 1.98
C ALA A 157 11.40 -8.46 0.60
N ILE A 158 11.83 -7.45 -0.17
CA ILE A 158 12.50 -7.64 -1.46
C ILE A 158 13.83 -8.39 -1.28
N GLN A 159 14.64 -8.06 -0.27
CA GLN A 159 15.89 -8.76 -0.01
C GLN A 159 15.66 -10.21 0.42
N MET A 160 14.64 -10.48 1.22
CA MET A 160 14.27 -11.84 1.61
C MET A 160 13.95 -12.71 0.39
N GLU A 161 13.20 -12.18 -0.59
CA GLU A 161 12.89 -12.90 -1.85
C GLU A 161 14.11 -13.17 -2.74
N LYS A 162 15.20 -12.41 -2.59
CA LYS A 162 16.44 -12.63 -3.34
C LYS A 162 17.31 -13.76 -2.80
N LEU A 163 17.17 -14.07 -1.51
CA LEU A 163 18.08 -14.97 -0.80
C LEU A 163 17.64 -16.43 -0.79
N THR A 164 16.34 -16.70 -0.92
CA THR A 164 15.80 -18.07 -0.81
C THR A 164 14.75 -18.40 -1.87
N ASP A 165 14.82 -19.64 -2.34
CA ASP A 165 13.92 -20.27 -3.31
C ASP A 165 12.92 -21.24 -2.64
N TYR A 166 12.76 -21.15 -1.32
CA TYR A 166 11.86 -22.02 -0.56
C TYR A 166 10.37 -21.68 -0.80
N THR A 167 9.58 -22.72 -1.01
CA THR A 167 8.11 -22.64 -1.04
C THR A 167 7.48 -23.85 -0.38
N CYS A 168 6.47 -23.60 0.45
CA CYS A 168 5.57 -24.62 0.98
C CYS A 168 4.24 -24.70 0.20
N ASN A 169 4.09 -23.93 -0.87
CA ASN A 169 2.87 -23.92 -1.66
C ASN A 169 2.78 -25.22 -2.51
N PRO A 170 1.76 -26.08 -2.29
CA PRO A 170 1.61 -27.31 -3.06
C PRO A 170 1.38 -27.08 -4.56
N ASP A 171 0.85 -25.91 -4.95
CA ASP A 171 0.58 -25.56 -6.34
C ASP A 171 1.86 -25.46 -7.18
N TYR A 172 3.02 -25.26 -6.53
CA TYR A 172 4.31 -25.22 -7.21
C TYR A 172 4.58 -26.49 -8.02
N MET A 173 4.45 -27.66 -7.37
CA MET A 173 4.73 -28.94 -8.02
C MET A 173 3.67 -29.25 -9.09
N THR A 174 2.41 -28.90 -8.84
CA THR A 174 1.32 -29.09 -9.81
C THR A 174 1.57 -28.29 -11.09
N GLU A 175 1.89 -27.00 -10.95
CA GLU A 175 2.15 -26.12 -12.09
C GLU A 175 3.45 -26.49 -12.82
N TYR A 176 4.51 -26.82 -12.07
CA TYR A 176 5.76 -27.32 -12.64
C TYR A 176 5.55 -28.59 -13.46
N ASN A 177 4.83 -29.58 -12.91
CA ASN A 177 4.56 -30.83 -13.63
C ASN A 177 3.70 -30.61 -14.88
N ARG A 178 2.72 -29.71 -14.81
CA ARG A 178 1.90 -29.31 -15.97
C ARG A 178 2.75 -28.71 -17.09
N LEU A 179 3.68 -27.82 -16.73
CA LEU A 179 4.61 -27.21 -17.67
C LEU A 179 5.61 -28.23 -18.25
N MET A 180 6.14 -29.12 -17.41
CA MET A 180 7.10 -30.15 -17.82
C MET A 180 6.50 -31.25 -18.69
N ALA A 181 5.19 -31.51 -18.61
CA ALA A 181 4.53 -32.49 -19.48
C ALA A 181 4.67 -32.16 -20.98
N GLN A 182 4.97 -30.90 -21.32
CA GLN A 182 5.19 -30.43 -22.69
C GLN A 182 6.63 -30.60 -23.17
N ALA A 183 7.58 -30.99 -22.29
CA ALA A 183 9.01 -31.03 -22.60
C ALA A 183 9.34 -31.95 -23.78
N ASP A 184 8.81 -33.18 -23.81
CA ASP A 184 9.10 -34.14 -24.87
C ASP A 184 8.57 -33.68 -26.23
N ALA A 185 7.37 -33.07 -26.25
CA ALA A 185 6.78 -32.53 -27.46
C ALA A 185 7.60 -31.33 -27.98
N PHE A 186 8.00 -30.43 -27.08
CA PHE A 186 8.84 -29.28 -27.39
C PHE A 186 10.20 -29.69 -27.97
N MET A 187 10.88 -30.68 -27.37
CA MET A 187 12.16 -31.18 -27.88
C MET A 187 12.01 -31.81 -29.27
N LYS A 188 10.93 -32.56 -29.52
CA LYS A 188 10.66 -33.12 -30.86
C LYS A 188 10.45 -32.03 -31.91
N GLU A 189 9.77 -30.94 -31.55
CA GLU A 189 9.52 -29.83 -32.46
C GLU A 189 10.80 -29.09 -32.87
N ILE A 190 11.80 -29.02 -31.98
CA ILE A 190 13.09 -28.40 -32.28
C ILE A 190 13.98 -29.32 -33.15
N TRP A 191 14.06 -30.61 -32.83
CA TRP A 191 15.08 -31.51 -33.40
C TRP A 191 14.61 -32.39 -34.55
N HIS A 192 13.32 -32.75 -34.59
CA HIS A 192 12.79 -33.77 -35.50
C HIS A 192 11.80 -33.22 -36.53
N ASN A 193 11.51 -31.92 -36.50
CA ASN A 193 10.57 -31.31 -37.44
C ASN A 193 11.30 -30.86 -38.72
N GLU A 194 10.98 -31.50 -39.85
CA GLU A 194 11.55 -31.21 -41.17
C GLU A 194 11.29 -29.76 -41.63
N ASN A 195 10.17 -29.17 -41.19
CA ASN A 195 9.77 -27.81 -41.54
C ASN A 195 10.58 -26.74 -40.79
N GLN A 196 11.43 -27.14 -39.83
CA GLN A 196 12.27 -26.23 -39.06
C GLN A 196 11.52 -24.99 -38.54
N PRO A 197 10.44 -25.15 -37.75
CA PRO A 197 9.62 -24.04 -37.30
C PRO A 197 10.44 -22.98 -36.55
N SER A 198 10.18 -21.71 -36.84
CA SER A 198 10.82 -20.57 -36.14
C SER A 198 10.13 -20.26 -34.82
N THR A 199 8.87 -20.68 -34.64
CA THR A 199 8.07 -20.44 -33.43
C THR A 199 7.34 -21.70 -32.99
N ALA A 200 7.20 -21.89 -31.67
CA ALA A 200 6.35 -22.91 -31.06
C ALA A 200 5.33 -22.25 -30.12
N ASN A 201 4.20 -22.90 -29.87
CA ASN A 201 3.22 -22.43 -28.88
C ASN A 201 3.24 -23.34 -27.66
N LEU A 202 3.48 -22.77 -26.48
CA LEU A 202 3.55 -23.48 -25.21
C LEU A 202 2.39 -23.10 -24.30
N ASP A 203 1.65 -24.09 -23.80
CA ASP A 203 0.52 -23.85 -22.92
C ASP A 203 0.97 -23.22 -21.59
N GLY A 204 0.41 -22.05 -21.27
CA GLY A 204 0.76 -21.23 -20.11
C GLY A 204 1.96 -20.29 -20.30
N ILE A 205 2.60 -20.28 -21.47
CA ILE A 205 3.68 -19.33 -21.83
C ILE A 205 3.27 -18.50 -23.06
N GLY A 206 2.69 -19.13 -24.07
CA GLY A 206 2.30 -18.51 -25.33
C GLY A 206 3.24 -18.87 -26.49
N GLN A 207 3.21 -18.06 -27.55
CA GLN A 207 4.06 -18.24 -28.71
C GLN A 207 5.48 -17.77 -28.43
N VAL A 208 6.46 -18.66 -28.64
CA VAL A 208 7.88 -18.43 -28.38
C VAL A 208 8.71 -18.66 -29.63
N GLU A 209 9.78 -17.89 -29.79
CA GLU A 209 10.77 -18.13 -30.84
C GLU A 209 11.67 -19.29 -30.43
N ILE A 210 11.90 -20.24 -31.36
CA ILE A 210 12.72 -21.43 -31.12
C ILE A 210 13.84 -21.62 -32.14
N GLY A 211 13.86 -20.81 -33.21
CA GLY A 211 14.84 -20.94 -34.29
C GLY A 211 16.28 -20.79 -33.79
N HIS A 212 16.51 -19.85 -32.88
CA HIS A 212 17.83 -19.55 -32.29
C HIS A 212 18.31 -20.60 -31.29
N LEU A 213 17.45 -21.52 -30.84
CA LEU A 213 17.77 -22.50 -29.79
C LEU A 213 18.54 -23.72 -30.29
N ARG A 214 18.52 -23.98 -31.60
CA ARG A 214 19.16 -25.17 -32.20
C ARG A 214 20.66 -25.24 -31.98
N GLN A 215 21.31 -24.09 -31.81
CA GLN A 215 22.76 -24.00 -31.54
C GLN A 215 23.14 -24.41 -30.10
N TYR A 216 22.17 -24.56 -29.20
CA TYR A 216 22.38 -24.84 -27.77
C TYR A 216 21.89 -26.22 -27.35
N ALA A 217 21.97 -27.21 -28.24
CA ALA A 217 21.45 -28.56 -28.05
C ALA A 217 21.91 -29.22 -26.74
N HIS A 218 23.15 -28.98 -26.32
CA HIS A 218 23.76 -29.60 -25.15
C HIS A 218 23.20 -29.12 -23.80
N VAL A 219 22.61 -27.92 -23.73
CA VAL A 219 22.06 -27.33 -22.50
C VAL A 219 20.53 -27.21 -22.50
N MET A 220 19.88 -27.62 -23.59
CA MET A 220 18.49 -27.29 -23.83
C MET A 220 17.52 -27.88 -22.80
N ASN A 221 17.70 -29.16 -22.45
CA ASN A 221 16.87 -29.82 -21.44
C ASN A 221 16.95 -29.12 -20.08
N GLN A 222 18.15 -28.71 -19.68
CA GLN A 222 18.38 -28.01 -18.41
C GLN A 222 17.79 -26.60 -18.44
N ALA A 223 17.98 -25.86 -19.54
CA ALA A 223 17.42 -24.53 -19.70
C ALA A 223 15.89 -24.55 -19.68
N PHE A 224 15.27 -25.54 -20.33
CA PHE A 224 13.82 -25.73 -20.29
C PHE A 224 13.33 -26.05 -18.87
N ASP A 225 13.94 -27.01 -18.17
CA ASP A 225 13.61 -27.32 -16.77
C ASP A 225 13.73 -26.07 -15.87
N LEU A 226 14.85 -25.34 -15.99
CA LEU A 226 15.10 -24.11 -15.25
C LEU A 226 14.00 -23.06 -15.49
N LYS A 227 13.58 -22.91 -16.75
CA LYS A 227 12.49 -21.99 -17.14
C LYS A 227 11.18 -22.38 -16.49
N MET A 228 10.77 -23.64 -16.58
CA MET A 228 9.49 -24.10 -16.04
C MET A 228 9.44 -23.92 -14.52
N ARG A 229 10.54 -24.24 -13.82
CA ARG A 229 10.67 -23.97 -12.38
C ARG A 229 10.53 -22.48 -12.07
N MET A 230 11.19 -21.63 -12.84
CA MET A 230 11.15 -20.19 -12.65
C MET A 230 9.74 -19.63 -12.91
N VAL A 231 9.04 -20.06 -13.96
CA VAL A 231 7.66 -19.63 -14.25
C VAL A 231 6.72 -20.03 -13.12
N ALA A 232 6.80 -21.27 -12.65
CA ALA A 232 5.96 -21.74 -11.54
C ALA A 232 6.26 -21.01 -10.23
N TYR A 233 7.54 -20.83 -9.89
CA TYR A 233 7.96 -20.15 -8.66
C TYR A 233 7.66 -18.65 -8.69
N TRP A 234 7.83 -17.98 -9.83
CA TRP A 234 7.64 -16.54 -9.98
C TRP A 234 6.22 -16.10 -9.58
N LYS A 235 5.19 -16.87 -9.97
CA LYS A 235 3.80 -16.62 -9.55
C LYS A 235 3.65 -16.55 -8.02
N ILE A 236 4.38 -17.39 -7.30
CA ILE A 236 4.37 -17.44 -5.83
C ILE A 236 5.07 -16.22 -5.24
N VAL A 237 6.23 -15.84 -5.79
CA VAL A 237 6.99 -14.65 -5.37
C VAL A 237 6.13 -13.39 -5.49
N LEU A 238 5.47 -13.19 -6.64
CA LEU A 238 4.62 -12.03 -6.86
C LEU A 238 3.47 -11.96 -5.85
N ARG A 239 2.79 -13.09 -5.61
CA ARG A 239 1.70 -13.18 -4.63
C ARG A 239 2.21 -12.89 -3.21
N ARG A 240 3.36 -13.45 -2.83
CA ARG A 240 3.95 -13.26 -1.50
C ARG A 240 4.30 -11.79 -1.26
N LEU A 241 4.86 -11.10 -2.26
CA LEU A 241 5.14 -9.67 -2.17
C LEU A 241 3.86 -8.86 -1.95
N VAL A 242 2.80 -9.11 -2.73
CA VAL A 242 1.52 -8.42 -2.58
C VAL A 242 0.94 -8.63 -1.18
N ASP A 243 0.86 -9.88 -0.72
CA ASP A 243 0.31 -10.22 0.60
C ASP A 243 1.14 -9.60 1.73
N THR A 244 2.47 -9.68 1.66
CA THR A 244 3.38 -9.11 2.68
C THR A 244 3.21 -7.60 2.80
N ILE A 245 3.15 -6.90 1.66
CA ILE A 245 3.00 -5.45 1.65
C ILE A 245 1.60 -5.06 2.14
N ALA A 246 0.54 -5.77 1.74
CA ALA A 246 -0.81 -5.51 2.22
C ALA A 246 -0.91 -5.63 3.75
N LEU A 247 -0.37 -6.70 4.32
CA LEU A 247 -0.32 -6.93 5.77
C LEU A 247 0.47 -5.83 6.48
N HIS A 248 1.65 -5.49 5.96
CA HIS A 248 2.47 -4.42 6.53
C HIS A 248 1.75 -3.07 6.50
N MET A 249 1.12 -2.72 5.38
CA MET A 249 0.41 -1.45 5.23
C MET A 249 -0.76 -1.36 6.22
N GLN A 250 -1.55 -2.42 6.38
CA GLN A 250 -2.66 -2.42 7.34
C GLN A 250 -2.16 -2.27 8.79
N LEU A 251 -1.07 -2.96 9.14
CA LEU A 251 -0.45 -2.82 10.46
C LEU A 251 0.08 -1.40 10.70
N SER A 252 0.75 -0.83 9.71
CA SER A 252 1.31 0.53 9.76
C SER A 252 0.21 1.59 9.88
N ILE A 253 -0.89 1.46 9.14
CA ILE A 253 -2.06 2.35 9.27
C ILE A 253 -2.67 2.23 10.68
N SER A 254 -2.82 1.01 11.20
CA SER A 254 -3.32 0.80 12.57
C SER A 254 -2.40 1.44 13.62
N ASN A 255 -1.07 1.30 13.47
CA ASN A 255 -0.10 1.92 14.36
C ASN A 255 -0.13 3.45 14.27
N LEU A 256 -0.29 4.02 13.06
CA LEU A 256 -0.48 5.46 12.88
C LEU A 256 -1.66 5.95 13.72
N VAL A 257 -2.84 5.36 13.54
CA VAL A 257 -4.09 5.83 14.18
C VAL A 257 -4.08 5.59 15.69
N ASN A 258 -3.66 4.41 16.13
CA ASN A 258 -3.83 3.99 17.52
C ASN A 258 -2.67 4.34 18.44
N LYS A 259 -1.43 4.40 17.92
CA LYS A 259 -0.22 4.54 18.75
C LYS A 259 0.55 5.84 18.51
N GLU A 260 0.71 6.25 17.26
CA GLU A 260 1.68 7.29 16.90
C GLU A 260 1.06 8.69 16.78
N LEU A 261 -0.18 8.80 16.31
CA LEU A 261 -0.83 10.08 16.05
C LEU A 261 -0.89 10.98 17.29
N GLU A 262 -1.38 10.45 18.40
CA GLU A 262 -1.51 11.22 19.65
C GLU A 262 -0.14 11.64 20.20
N LYS A 263 0.85 10.75 20.12
CA LYS A 263 2.22 11.05 20.58
C LYS A 263 2.83 12.17 19.75
N GLU A 264 2.68 12.12 18.42
CA GLU A 264 3.27 13.13 17.53
C GLU A 264 2.65 14.51 17.74
N ILE A 265 1.31 14.58 17.78
CA ILE A 265 0.61 15.85 17.98
C ILE A 265 0.94 16.40 19.38
N SER A 266 0.95 15.55 20.41
CA SER A 266 1.29 15.98 21.77
C SER A 266 2.73 16.48 21.87
N HIS A 267 3.69 15.80 21.23
CA HIS A 267 5.09 16.22 21.21
C HIS A 267 5.26 17.58 20.51
N GLU A 268 4.62 17.79 19.36
CA GLU A 268 4.70 19.05 18.62
C GLU A 268 4.03 20.22 19.37
N VAL A 269 2.94 19.95 20.09
CA VAL A 269 2.19 20.92 20.91
C VAL A 269 2.91 21.27 22.21
N LEU A 270 3.59 20.30 22.85
CA LEU A 270 4.29 20.46 24.12
C LEU A 270 5.75 20.90 23.95
N SER A 271 6.22 21.10 22.71
CA SER A 271 7.60 21.48 22.42
C SER A 271 7.94 22.84 23.05
N PRO A 272 9.04 22.96 23.83
CA PRO A 272 9.35 24.13 24.67
C PRO A 272 9.59 25.44 23.91
N ASN A 273 9.79 25.35 22.59
CA ASN A 273 9.98 26.52 21.71
C ASN A 273 8.67 27.05 21.09
N ARG A 274 7.49 26.52 21.43
CA ARG A 274 6.20 27.00 20.91
C ARG A 274 5.31 27.56 22.00
N PHE A 275 4.62 28.63 21.63
CA PHE A 275 3.63 29.32 22.45
C PHE A 275 2.69 28.31 23.14
N GLY A 276 2.50 28.46 24.45
CA GLY A 276 1.77 27.51 25.28
C GLY A 276 0.38 27.16 24.74
N ILE A 277 -0.13 25.98 25.16
CA ILE A 277 -1.39 25.36 24.71
C ILE A 277 -2.57 26.35 24.68
N GLU A 278 -2.58 27.33 25.57
CA GLU A 278 -3.61 28.38 25.65
C GLU A 278 -3.68 29.23 24.37
N ARG A 279 -2.54 29.61 23.80
CA ARG A 279 -2.47 30.36 22.53
C ARG A 279 -2.81 29.50 21.32
N LEU A 280 -2.64 28.18 21.41
CA LEU A 280 -3.03 27.25 20.35
C LEU A 280 -4.55 27.06 20.28
N LEU A 281 -5.23 27.22 21.43
CA LEU A 281 -6.68 27.13 21.58
C LEU A 281 -7.37 28.51 21.53
N GLU A 282 -6.69 29.54 21.02
CA GLU A 282 -7.33 30.83 20.72
C GLU A 282 -8.26 30.66 19.51
N GLU A 283 -9.54 30.97 19.72
CA GLU A 283 -10.54 30.98 18.64
C GLU A 283 -10.14 31.99 17.57
N SER A 284 -10.42 31.67 16.31
CA SER A 284 -10.23 32.64 15.25
C SER A 284 -11.09 33.90 15.50
N PRO A 285 -10.61 35.12 15.17
CA PRO A 285 -11.35 36.36 15.41
C PRO A 285 -12.77 36.36 14.80
N SER A 286 -12.95 35.68 13.66
CA SER A 286 -14.26 35.50 13.01
C SER A 286 -15.23 34.68 13.87
N ILE A 287 -14.76 33.60 14.48
CA ILE A 287 -15.57 32.71 15.32
C ILE A 287 -15.86 33.37 16.66
N ALA A 288 -14.85 34.00 17.28
CA ALA A 288 -15.03 34.76 18.50
C ALA A 288 -16.11 35.86 18.32
N GLY A 289 -16.09 36.57 17.19
CA GLY A 289 -17.11 37.56 16.84
C GLY A 289 -18.52 36.97 16.67
N LYS A 290 -18.64 35.83 15.97
CA LYS A 290 -19.92 35.11 15.82
C LYS A 290 -20.46 34.65 17.18
N ARG A 291 -19.62 34.05 18.03
CA ARG A 291 -19.98 33.60 19.38
C ARG A 291 -20.46 34.75 20.24
N HIS A 292 -19.77 35.90 20.19
CA HIS A 292 -20.17 37.09 20.92
C HIS A 292 -21.54 37.63 20.45
N LYS A 293 -21.79 37.67 19.13
CA LYS A 293 -23.09 38.06 18.57
C LYS A 293 -24.21 37.10 19.00
N LEU A 294 -23.93 35.79 18.99
CA LEU A 294 -24.89 34.78 19.42
C LEU A 294 -25.20 34.90 20.92
N MET A 295 -24.17 35.07 21.77
CA MET A 295 -24.35 35.29 23.21
C MET A 295 -25.20 36.53 23.50
N ARG A 296 -24.96 37.64 22.78
CA ARG A 296 -25.76 38.85 22.91
C ARG A 296 -27.22 38.59 22.52
N SER A 297 -27.45 37.86 21.44
CA SER A 297 -28.80 37.50 20.98
C SER A 297 -29.52 36.61 22.00
N VAL A 298 -28.85 35.59 22.52
CA VAL A 298 -29.38 34.70 23.58
C VAL A 298 -29.70 35.49 24.86
N LYS A 299 -28.85 36.45 25.24
CA LYS A 299 -29.11 37.31 26.40
C LYS A 299 -30.39 38.13 26.21
N VAL A 300 -30.53 38.81 25.07
CA VAL A 300 -31.74 39.59 24.74
C VAL A 300 -32.98 38.71 24.71
N LEU A 301 -32.89 37.48 24.18
CA LEU A 301 -34.02 36.54 24.17
C LEU A 301 -34.42 36.11 25.58
N LYS A 302 -33.47 35.91 26.50
CA LYS A 302 -33.76 35.61 27.91
C LYS A 302 -34.44 36.78 28.62
N GLU A 303 -33.93 38.00 28.42
CA GLU A 303 -34.54 39.23 28.96
C GLU A 303 -35.96 39.43 28.41
N SER A 304 -36.15 39.22 27.11
CA SER A 304 -37.48 39.32 26.47
C SER A 304 -38.45 38.27 27.00
N LYS A 305 -37.98 37.03 27.24
CA LYS A 305 -38.78 35.97 27.86
C LYS A 305 -39.26 36.40 29.24
N GLU A 306 -38.38 36.95 30.07
CA GLU A 306 -38.72 37.41 31.43
C GLU A 306 -39.76 38.54 31.41
N VAL A 307 -39.63 39.50 30.48
CA VAL A 307 -40.63 40.55 30.29
C VAL A 307 -41.98 39.97 29.88
N VAL A 308 -42.01 39.00 28.95
CA VAL A 308 -43.25 38.34 28.54
C VAL A 308 -43.89 37.56 29.70
N THR A 309 -43.09 36.85 30.50
CA THR A 309 -43.59 36.18 31.71
C THR A 309 -44.24 37.18 32.67
N ASN A 310 -43.59 38.32 32.95
CA ASN A 310 -44.13 39.36 33.82
C ASN A 310 -45.44 39.97 33.29
N ILE A 311 -45.58 40.11 31.96
CA ILE A 311 -46.83 40.57 31.35
C ILE A 311 -47.92 39.51 31.50
N MET A 312 -47.60 38.23 31.28
CA MET A 312 -48.54 37.12 31.41
C MET A 312 -49.04 36.95 32.85
N ASP A 313 -48.15 37.11 33.84
CA ASP A 313 -48.51 37.08 35.26
C ASP A 313 -49.43 38.24 35.62
N ARG A 314 -49.16 39.45 35.09
CA ARG A 314 -50.04 40.61 35.25
C ARG A 314 -51.42 40.38 34.63
N ILE A 315 -51.50 39.90 33.39
CA ILE A 315 -52.79 39.61 32.73
C ILE A 315 -53.60 38.59 33.54
N SER A 316 -52.93 37.55 34.08
CA SER A 316 -53.58 36.54 34.91
C SER A 316 -54.10 37.12 36.23
N SER A 317 -53.45 38.16 36.78
CA SER A 317 -53.89 38.85 38.01
C SER A 317 -55.02 39.87 37.84
N TYR A 318 -55.32 40.31 36.61
CA TYR A 318 -56.44 41.22 36.31
C TYR A 318 -57.70 40.49 35.80
N GLY A 319 -57.67 39.15 35.78
CA GLY A 319 -58.77 38.28 35.33
C GLY A 319 -59.65 37.71 36.44
N ASP A 320 -59.39 38.05 37.71
CA ASP A 320 -60.25 37.86 38.89
C ASP A 320 -60.91 39.20 39.28
#